data_AF-A0A8B9KVN8-F1
#
_entry.id   AF-A0A8B9KVN8-F1
#
_cell.length_a   1.000
_cell.length_b   1.000
_cell.length_c   1.000
_cell.angle_alpha   90.00
_cell.angle_beta   90.00
_cell.angle_gamma   90.00
#
_symmetry.space_group_name_H-M   'P 1'
#
loop_
_entity.id
_entity.type
_entity.pdbx_description
1 polymer ?
#
loop_
_entity_poly.entity_id
_entity_poly.type
_entity_poly.pdbx_seq_one_letter_code
_entity_poly.pdbx_strand_id
1 'polypeptide(L)'
;EFHILNGVTEITYLFSTLPETAISSYASSLKEKALLVPALYKVIRENYSDLLEPVCHQLFEFYRSGEPRLQRFTLQFLPELVWSYLSVSAGRDPHCSGCIEALLLGIYNLVSGS
;
A
#
# COMPACT_ATOMS: atom_id res chain seq x y z
N GLU A 1 -4.78 17.18 5.90
CA GLU A 1 -4.74 16.27 4.72
C GLU A 1 -3.76 16.66 3.60
N PHE A 2 -3.44 17.94 3.36
CA PHE A 2 -2.67 18.36 2.17
C PHE A 2 -1.28 17.69 2.00
N HIS A 3 -0.53 17.48 3.08
CA HIS A 3 0.77 16.79 3.02
C HIS A 3 0.65 15.28 2.76
N ILE A 4 -0.46 14.66 3.18
CA ILE A 4 -0.74 13.23 2.97
C ILE A 4 -1.15 13.01 1.51
N LEU A 5 -2.04 13.87 0.99
CA LEU A 5 -2.47 13.82 -0.41
C LEU A 5 -1.28 13.97 -1.36
N ASN A 6 -0.45 15.00 -1.16
CA ASN A 6 0.75 15.20 -1.98
C ASN A 6 1.74 14.04 -1.83
N GLY A 7 1.92 13.50 -0.62
CA GLY A 7 2.82 12.36 -0.40
C GLY A 7 2.36 11.10 -1.13
N VAL A 8 1.05 10.77 -1.09
CA VAL A 8 0.47 9.60 -1.76
C VAL A 8 0.51 9.76 -3.28
N THR A 9 0.06 10.90 -3.82
CA THR A 9 0.08 11.13 -5.27
C THR A 9 1.51 11.17 -5.82
N GLU A 10 2.45 11.75 -5.08
CA GLU A 10 3.86 11.78 -5.46
C GLU A 10 4.47 10.37 -5.49
N ILE A 11 4.21 9.50 -4.49
CA ILE A 11 4.76 8.13 -4.53
C ILE A 11 4.16 7.29 -5.64
N THR A 12 2.87 7.47 -5.94
CA THR A 12 2.20 6.73 -7.01
C THR A 12 2.74 7.15 -8.36
N TYR A 13 2.78 8.46 -8.63
CA TYR A 13 3.32 8.98 -9.88
C TYR A 13 4.80 8.67 -10.07
N LEU A 14 5.61 8.83 -9.02
CA LEU A 14 7.03 8.58 -9.07
C LEU A 14 7.29 7.09 -9.36
N PHE A 15 6.58 6.16 -8.71
CA PHE A 15 6.77 4.75 -8.99
C PHE A 15 6.36 4.35 -10.41
N SER A 16 5.20 4.82 -10.90
CA SER A 16 4.72 4.50 -12.25
C SER A 16 5.60 5.02 -13.39
N THR A 17 6.46 6.01 -13.13
CA THR A 17 7.33 6.63 -14.13
C THR A 17 8.79 6.15 -14.06
N LEU A 18 9.14 5.32 -13.07
CA LEU A 18 10.51 4.85 -12.89
C LEU A 18 10.87 3.72 -13.87
N PRO A 19 12.07 3.74 -14.46
CA PRO A 19 12.61 2.58 -15.16
C PRO A 19 12.95 1.46 -14.16
N GLU A 20 12.89 0.20 -14.60
CA GLU A 20 13.19 -0.96 -13.75
C GLU A 20 14.57 -0.88 -13.06
N THR A 21 15.56 -0.29 -13.75
CA THR A 21 16.91 -0.08 -13.23
C THR A 21 16.99 0.90 -12.04
N ALA A 22 15.96 1.73 -11.83
CA ALA A 22 15.91 2.71 -10.76
C ALA A 22 15.08 2.25 -9.54
N ILE A 23 14.39 1.09 -9.63
CA ILE A 23 13.53 0.56 -8.56
C ILE A 23 14.30 0.38 -7.25
N SER A 24 15.50 -0.18 -7.30
CA SER A 24 16.31 -0.44 -6.08
C SER A 24 16.80 0.85 -5.42
N SER A 25 17.10 1.89 -6.22
CA SER A 25 17.47 3.22 -5.73
C SER A 25 16.27 3.88 -5.04
N TYR A 26 15.10 3.84 -5.68
CA TYR A 26 13.85 4.33 -5.12
C TYR A 26 13.46 3.62 -3.82
N ALA A 27 13.59 2.30 -3.77
CA ALA A 27 13.30 1.52 -2.56
C ALA A 27 14.20 1.91 -1.37
N SER A 28 15.39 2.42 -1.65
CA SER A 28 16.32 2.92 -0.63
C SER A 28 15.91 4.30 -0.11
N SER A 29 15.44 5.20 -0.99
CA SER A 29 14.99 6.55 -0.59
C SER A 29 13.63 6.57 0.11
N LEU A 30 12.79 5.55 -0.10
CA LEU A 30 11.49 5.44 0.60
C LEU A 30 11.60 5.47 2.12
N LYS A 31 12.69 4.92 2.69
CA LYS A 31 12.93 4.96 4.13
C LYS A 31 13.24 6.36 4.66
N GLU A 32 13.73 7.25 3.80
CA GLU A 32 14.06 8.63 4.13
C GLU A 32 12.81 9.53 4.18
N LYS A 33 11.70 9.08 3.55
CA LYS A 33 10.40 9.76 3.61
C LYS A 33 9.70 9.48 4.95
N ALA A 34 10.20 10.08 6.03
CA ALA A 34 9.74 9.83 7.41
C ALA A 34 8.23 10.02 7.64
N LEU A 35 7.57 10.88 6.86
CA LEU A 35 6.13 11.14 6.96
C LEU A 35 5.27 10.14 6.16
N LEU A 36 5.87 9.37 5.26
CA LEU A 36 5.14 8.49 4.36
C LEU A 36 4.50 7.32 5.11
N VAL A 37 5.27 6.62 5.95
CA VAL A 37 4.77 5.45 6.68
C VAL A 37 3.59 5.83 7.59
N PRO A 38 3.67 6.87 8.45
CA PRO A 38 2.53 7.31 9.25
C PRO A 38 1.32 7.73 8.40
N ALA A 39 1.55 8.39 7.26
CA ALA A 39 0.49 8.80 6.35
C ALA A 39 -0.26 7.59 5.74
N LEU A 40 0.47 6.57 5.30
CA LEU A 40 -0.11 5.33 4.78
C LEU A 40 -0.90 4.57 5.86
N TYR A 41 -0.36 4.47 7.08
CA TYR A 41 -1.10 3.91 8.21
C TYR A 41 -2.40 4.66 8.49
N LYS A 42 -2.40 5.99 8.37
CA LYS A 42 -3.61 6.80 8.54
C LYS A 42 -4.66 6.48 7.47
N VAL A 43 -4.26 6.42 6.20
CA VAL A 43 -5.17 6.09 5.09
C VAL A 43 -5.76 4.68 5.25
N ILE A 44 -4.96 3.68 5.65
CA ILE A 44 -5.44 2.30 5.84
C ILE A 44 -6.44 2.20 7.00
N ARG A 45 -6.25 2.97 8.07
CA ARG A 45 -7.19 3.06 9.19
C ARG A 45 -8.47 3.81 8.82
N GLU A 46 -8.34 4.88 8.05
CA GLU A 46 -9.45 5.65 7.48
C GLU A 46 -9.96 4.94 6.21
N ASN A 47 -10.47 3.72 6.37
CA ASN A 47 -10.83 2.81 5.29
C ASN A 47 -11.96 3.29 4.34
N TYR A 48 -12.53 4.47 4.60
CA TYR A 48 -13.48 5.19 3.75
C TYR A 48 -12.83 6.30 2.93
N SER A 49 -11.50 6.44 2.97
CA SER A 49 -10.76 7.47 2.26
C SER A 49 -10.70 7.18 0.76
N ASP A 50 -10.91 8.21 -0.08
CA ASP A 50 -10.69 8.15 -1.52
C ASP A 50 -9.23 7.80 -1.90
N LEU A 51 -8.30 7.94 -0.95
CA LEU A 51 -6.89 7.57 -1.14
C LEU A 51 -6.60 6.08 -0.90
N LEU A 52 -7.55 5.31 -0.38
CA LEU A 52 -7.30 3.92 -0.02
C LEU A 52 -7.04 3.06 -1.26
N GLU A 53 -7.84 3.19 -2.31
CA GLU A 53 -7.66 2.44 -3.56
C GLU A 53 -6.28 2.68 -4.20
N PRO A 54 -5.82 3.92 -4.45
CA PRO A 54 -4.49 4.15 -5.03
C PRO A 54 -3.36 3.69 -4.10
N VAL A 55 -3.54 3.79 -2.77
CA VAL A 55 -2.56 3.24 -1.81
C VAL A 55 -2.49 1.71 -1.90
N CYS A 56 -3.63 1.02 -1.89
CA CYS A 56 -3.68 -0.43 -2.02
C CYS A 56 -3.06 -0.90 -3.35
N HIS A 57 -3.38 -0.23 -4.45
CA HIS A 57 -2.78 -0.51 -5.75
C HIS A 57 -1.26 -0.31 -5.73
N GLN A 58 -0.78 0.81 -5.17
CA GLN A 58 0.65 1.10 -5.10
C GLN A 58 1.42 0.10 -4.23
N LEU A 59 0.83 -0.33 -3.11
CA LEU A 59 1.39 -1.36 -2.24
C LEU A 59 1.47 -2.72 -2.94
N PHE A 60 0.47 -3.05 -3.76
CA PHE A 60 0.48 -4.25 -4.60
C PHE A 60 1.62 -4.21 -5.62
N GLU A 61 1.77 -3.10 -6.34
CA GLU A 61 2.85 -2.92 -7.31
C GLU A 61 4.25 -2.99 -6.66
N PHE A 62 4.42 -2.40 -5.48
CA PHE A 62 5.64 -2.56 -4.68
C PHE A 62 5.93 -4.03 -4.37
N TYR A 63 4.92 -4.80 -3.98
CA TYR A 63 5.09 -6.21 -3.66
C TYR A 63 5.39 -7.06 -4.90
N ARG A 64 4.69 -6.79 -6.00
CA ARG A 64 4.85 -7.45 -7.30
C ARG A 64 6.20 -7.20 -7.95
N SER A 65 6.86 -6.07 -7.66
CA SER A 65 8.17 -5.71 -8.23
C SER A 65 9.29 -6.73 -7.97
N GLY A 66 9.14 -7.60 -6.95
CA GLY A 66 10.17 -8.56 -6.55
C GLY A 66 11.36 -7.95 -5.81
N GLU A 67 11.43 -6.62 -5.66
CA GLU A 67 12.49 -5.95 -4.90
C GLU A 67 12.30 -6.19 -3.39
N PRO A 68 13.25 -6.87 -2.69
CA PRO A 68 13.06 -7.26 -1.30
C PRO A 68 12.80 -6.10 -0.34
N ARG A 69 13.28 -4.89 -0.65
CA ARG A 69 13.02 -3.69 0.16
C ARG A 69 11.56 -3.23 0.03
N LEU A 70 11.01 -3.26 -1.18
CA LEU A 70 9.63 -2.88 -1.45
C LEU A 70 8.65 -3.91 -0.90
N GLN A 71 8.98 -5.20 -1.03
CA GLN A 71 8.19 -6.27 -0.43
C GLN A 71 8.09 -6.11 1.09
N ARG A 72 9.22 -5.90 1.79
CA ARG A 72 9.21 -5.65 3.24
C ARG A 72 8.47 -4.37 3.60
N PHE A 73 8.58 -3.32 2.79
CA PHE A 73 7.84 -2.08 2.96
C PHE A 73 6.33 -2.31 2.87
N THR A 74 5.84 -3.11 1.92
CA THR A 74 4.42 -3.46 1.85
C THR A 74 3.98 -4.32 3.03
N LEU A 75 4.77 -5.35 3.38
CA LEU A 75 4.42 -6.30 4.44
C LEU A 75 4.32 -5.66 5.83
N GLN A 76 4.99 -4.53 6.08
CA GLN A 76 4.87 -3.83 7.36
C GLN A 76 3.43 -3.35 7.64
N PHE A 77 2.62 -3.09 6.60
CA PHE A 77 1.23 -2.62 6.74
C PHE A 77 0.22 -3.77 6.84
N LEU A 78 0.67 -5.02 6.66
CA LEU A 78 -0.18 -6.19 6.60
C LEU A 78 -1.03 -6.41 7.88
N PRO A 79 -0.49 -6.21 9.11
CA PRO A 79 -1.31 -6.29 10.32
C PRO A 79 -2.50 -5.31 10.31
N GLU A 80 -2.26 -4.08 9.88
CA GLU A 80 -3.29 -3.04 9.83
C GLU A 80 -4.32 -3.30 8.72
N LEU A 81 -3.87 -3.79 7.56
CA LEU A 81 -4.75 -4.19 6.46
C LEU A 81 -5.69 -5.32 6.89
N VAL A 82 -5.16 -6.35 7.56
CA VAL A 82 -5.96 -7.47 8.09
C VAL A 82 -6.93 -6.98 9.15
N TRP A 83 -6.49 -6.13 10.09
CA TRP A 83 -7.36 -5.55 11.09
C TRP A 83 -8.52 -4.75 10.47
N SER A 84 -8.20 -3.89 9.49
CA SER A 84 -9.19 -3.08 8.77
C SER A 84 -10.20 -3.96 8.03
N TYR A 85 -9.72 -4.98 7.31
CA TYR A 85 -10.57 -5.98 6.64
C TYR A 85 -11.50 -6.70 7.61
N LEU A 86 -10.98 -7.22 8.73
CA LEU A 86 -11.77 -7.96 9.71
C LEU A 86 -12.80 -7.07 10.41
N SER A 87 -12.43 -5.83 10.74
CA SER A 87 -13.31 -4.86 11.43
C SER A 87 -14.54 -4.53 10.59
N VAL A 88 -14.34 -4.32 9.29
CA VAL A 88 -15.41 -4.10 8.31
C VAL A 88 -16.28 -5.34 8.13
N SER A 89 -15.64 -6.49 7.95
CA SER A 89 -16.34 -7.77 7.75
C SER A 89 -17.25 -8.11 8.92
N ALA A 90 -16.81 -7.81 10.16
CA ALA A 90 -17.61 -7.97 11.37
C ALA A 90 -18.74 -6.93 11.50
N GLY A 91 -18.52 -5.70 10.99
CA GLY A 91 -19.48 -4.60 11.04
C GLY A 91 -20.65 -4.69 10.06
N ARG A 92 -20.61 -5.61 9.08
CA ARG A 92 -21.57 -5.72 7.96
C ARG A 92 -21.76 -4.41 7.20
N ASP A 93 -20.72 -3.60 7.07
CA ASP A 93 -20.78 -2.37 6.31
C ASP A 93 -20.50 -2.66 4.83
N PRO A 94 -21.49 -2.58 3.92
CA PRO A 94 -21.35 -2.98 2.51
C PRO A 94 -20.49 -2.01 1.68
N HIS A 95 -20.11 -0.86 2.25
CA HIS A 95 -19.46 0.22 1.50
C HIS A 95 -17.93 0.20 1.54
N CYS A 96 -17.33 -0.84 2.13
CA CYS A 96 -15.88 -0.91 2.12
C CYS A 96 -15.38 -1.26 0.71
N SER A 97 -14.55 -0.39 0.16
CA SER A 97 -13.89 -0.63 -1.11
C SER A 97 -13.13 -1.96 -1.01
N GLY A 98 -13.47 -2.93 -1.86
CA GLY A 98 -12.83 -4.25 -1.90
C GLY A 98 -11.33 -4.21 -2.26
N CYS A 99 -10.69 -3.04 -2.24
CA CYS A 99 -9.28 -2.85 -2.55
C CYS A 99 -8.37 -3.48 -1.50
N ILE A 100 -8.72 -3.46 -0.20
CA ILE A 100 -7.95 -4.17 0.84
C ILE A 100 -8.03 -5.68 0.62
N GLU A 101 -9.24 -6.20 0.33
CA GLU A 101 -9.43 -7.63 0.03
C GLU A 101 -8.64 -8.04 -1.22
N ALA A 102 -8.74 -7.26 -2.30
CA ALA A 102 -7.99 -7.47 -3.53
C ALA A 102 -6.47 -7.45 -3.31
N LEU A 103 -5.96 -6.50 -2.50
CA LEU A 103 -4.55 -6.44 -2.12
C LEU A 103 -4.11 -7.69 -1.35
N LEU A 104 -4.86 -8.07 -0.31
CA LEU A 104 -4.54 -9.24 0.51
C LEU A 104 -4.56 -10.54 -0.32
N LEU A 105 -5.57 -10.72 -1.16
CA LEU A 105 -5.64 -11.83 -2.12
C LEU A 105 -4.48 -11.80 -3.11
N GLY A 106 -4.12 -10.62 -3.63
CA GLY A 106 -2.99 -10.45 -4.52
C GLY A 106 -1.66 -10.86 -3.88
N ILE A 107 -1.41 -10.43 -2.64
CA ILE A 107 -0.22 -10.83 -1.87
C ILE A 107 -0.22 -12.36 -1.65
N TYR A 108 -1.35 -12.93 -1.19
CA TYR A 108 -1.47 -14.37 -0.95
C TYR A 108 -1.17 -15.20 -2.21
N ASN A 109 -1.69 -14.79 -3.36
CA ASN A 109 -1.48 -15.48 -4.63
C ASN A 109 -0.01 -15.44 -5.08
N LEU A 110 0.65 -14.29 -4.92
CA LEU A 110 2.07 -14.14 -5.28
C LEU A 110 2.99 -14.94 -4.35
N VAL A 111 2.65 -15.04 -3.06
CA VAL A 111 3.38 -15.91 -2.11
C VAL A 111 3.18 -17.38 -2.46
N SER A 112 1.94 -17.80 -2.76
CA SER A 112 1.60 -19.20 -2.98
C SER A 112 2.07 -19.74 -4.34
N GLY A 113 2.34 -18.85 -5.30
CA GLY A 113 2.86 -19.20 -6.63
C GLY A 113 4.38 -19.12 -6.77
N SER A 114 5.11 -18.75 -5.71
CA SER A 114 6.59 -18.73 -5.65
C SER A 114 7.13 -19.99 -4.99
#